data_AF-A0A955CGF2-F1
#
_entry.id   AF-A0A955CGF2-F1
#
_cell.length_a   1.000
_cell.length_b   1.000
_cell.length_c   1.000
_cell.angle_alpha   90.00
_cell.angle_beta   90.00
_cell.angle_gamma   90.00
#
_symmetry.space_group_name_H-M   'P 1'
#
loop_
_entity.id
_entity.type
_entity.pdbx_description
1 polymer ?
#
loop_
_entity_poly.entity_id
_entity_poly.type
_entity_poly.pdbx_seq_one_letter_code
_entity_poly.pdbx_strand_id
1 'polypeptide(L)'
;MATISAASPRSPRAWIVGPWWDLGYVVLTPVAIVPIVLLASRRWFSPEAISLAVIAFASLGHHLPGFLRAYGERDLRQRYRWRLLLAPLGFAALTLSFSPPARLAAAMGWGWSHLHGLELILLVWGAWHGLMQTYGFMRIYDLRRGENNLVDAWLDQALCACLFIAAIVWSDSRMFGIANAMWQSGLPIFDSATLEILRWITAAALISVAVAYGARQTSRVRKGLPLNWQKMLLAGLTGWFYWFCGSLSTNLLIGVAMFEIYHAIQYDAIVWIYDRRLLSRASERLGSLGW
;
A
#
# COMPACT_ATOMS: atom_id res chain seq x y z
N MET A 1 -35.21 28.97 0.22
CA MET A 1 -34.52 28.13 1.22
C MET A 1 -34.67 26.68 0.81
N ALA A 2 -33.63 26.07 0.22
CA ALA A 2 -33.65 24.64 -0.10
C ALA A 2 -33.32 23.86 1.17
N THR A 3 -34.28 23.09 1.66
CA THR A 3 -34.09 22.15 2.76
C THR A 3 -33.12 21.07 2.29
N ILE A 4 -31.90 21.09 2.83
CA ILE A 4 -30.96 19.97 2.69
C ILE A 4 -31.61 18.80 3.44
N SER A 5 -32.23 17.88 2.69
CA SER A 5 -32.71 16.62 3.26
C SER A 5 -31.51 15.91 3.86
N ALA A 6 -31.45 15.84 5.19
CA ALA A 6 -30.45 15.06 5.90
C ALA A 6 -30.57 13.61 5.39
N ALA A 7 -29.51 13.12 4.73
CA ALA A 7 -29.47 11.75 4.25
C ALA A 7 -29.70 10.81 5.45
N SER A 8 -30.72 9.95 5.36
CA SER A 8 -31.00 8.97 6.41
C SER A 8 -29.73 8.17 6.73
N PRO A 9 -29.43 7.91 8.02
CA PRO A 9 -28.25 7.16 8.39
C PRO A 9 -28.28 5.79 7.70
N ARG A 10 -27.31 5.53 6.83
CA ARG A 10 -27.21 4.23 6.14
C ARG A 10 -27.04 3.16 7.20
N SER A 11 -27.83 2.09 7.10
CA SER A 11 -27.68 0.93 7.98
C SER A 11 -26.23 0.43 7.95
N PRO A 12 -25.66 0.05 9.10
CA PRO A 12 -24.32 -0.53 9.16
C PRO A 12 -24.19 -1.69 8.18
N ARG A 13 -23.12 -1.70 7.39
CA ARG A 13 -22.78 -2.77 6.46
C ARG A 13 -21.41 -3.32 6.81
N ALA A 14 -21.29 -4.65 6.88
CA ALA A 14 -20.01 -5.29 7.14
C ALA A 14 -19.01 -5.15 5.97
N TRP A 15 -19.48 -4.88 4.76
CA TRP A 15 -18.70 -4.91 3.52
C TRP A 15 -18.61 -3.52 2.84
N ILE A 16 -17.48 -3.27 2.17
CA ILE A 16 -17.20 -2.06 1.39
C ILE A 16 -18.16 -1.98 0.19
N VAL A 17 -18.32 -3.09 -0.52
CA VAL A 17 -19.34 -3.23 -1.58
C VAL A 17 -20.23 -4.42 -1.32
N GLY A 18 -19.65 -5.61 -1.17
CA GLY A 18 -20.37 -6.85 -0.94
C GLY A 18 -19.41 -8.00 -0.71
N PRO A 19 -19.88 -9.13 -0.15
CA PRO A 19 -18.99 -10.22 0.28
C PRO A 19 -18.11 -10.75 -0.84
N TRP A 20 -18.68 -11.07 -2.01
CA TRP A 20 -17.93 -11.62 -3.14
C TRP A 20 -16.91 -10.63 -3.73
N TRP A 21 -17.28 -9.35 -3.81
CA TRP A 21 -16.40 -8.32 -4.35
C TRP A 21 -15.21 -8.09 -3.42
N ASP A 22 -15.50 -7.86 -2.14
CA ASP A 22 -14.49 -7.60 -1.12
C ASP A 22 -13.57 -8.82 -0.95
N LEU A 23 -14.12 -10.04 -0.87
CA LEU A 23 -13.30 -11.25 -0.78
C LEU A 23 -12.46 -11.47 -2.04
N GLY A 24 -13.05 -11.31 -3.23
CA GLY A 24 -12.36 -11.59 -4.49
C GLY A 24 -11.24 -10.60 -4.84
N TYR A 25 -11.48 -9.31 -4.63
CA TYR A 25 -10.54 -8.26 -5.07
C TYR A 25 -9.72 -7.64 -3.94
N VAL A 26 -10.24 -7.63 -2.71
CA VAL A 26 -9.59 -6.92 -1.59
C VAL A 26 -8.81 -7.88 -0.69
N VAL A 27 -9.30 -9.10 -0.48
CA VAL A 27 -8.81 -9.97 0.61
C VAL A 27 -8.13 -11.25 0.11
N LEU A 28 -8.80 -12.06 -0.71
CA LEU A 28 -8.35 -13.40 -1.11
C LEU A 28 -7.57 -13.42 -2.42
N THR A 29 -7.39 -12.29 -3.10
CA THR A 29 -6.60 -12.17 -4.33
C THR A 29 -5.22 -12.84 -4.24
N PRO A 30 -4.48 -12.77 -3.11
CA PRO A 30 -3.21 -13.48 -2.95
C PRO A 30 -3.27 -14.99 -3.23
N VAL A 31 -4.40 -15.65 -2.89
CA VAL A 31 -4.59 -17.10 -3.11
C VAL A 31 -4.55 -17.46 -4.59
N ALA A 32 -5.01 -16.56 -5.47
CA ALA A 32 -4.93 -16.73 -6.91
C ALA A 32 -3.57 -16.27 -7.47
N ILE A 33 -3.03 -15.16 -6.97
CA ILE A 33 -1.78 -14.57 -7.47
C ILE A 33 -0.62 -15.54 -7.32
N VAL A 34 -0.46 -16.17 -6.15
CA VAL A 34 0.67 -17.08 -5.86
C VAL A 34 0.80 -18.20 -6.90
N PRO A 35 -0.20 -19.08 -7.11
CA PRO A 35 -0.07 -20.17 -8.07
C PRO A 35 0.06 -19.67 -9.52
N ILE A 36 -0.65 -18.61 -9.90
CA ILE A 36 -0.61 -18.07 -11.27
C ILE A 36 0.79 -17.56 -11.61
N VAL A 37 1.37 -16.71 -10.75
CA VAL A 37 2.67 -16.09 -11.01
C VAL A 37 3.79 -17.13 -10.92
N LEU A 38 3.73 -18.05 -9.96
CA LEU A 38 4.73 -19.12 -9.86
C LEU A 38 4.69 -20.08 -11.04
N LEU A 39 3.50 -20.45 -11.53
CA LEU A 39 3.37 -21.26 -12.73
C LEU A 39 3.90 -20.52 -13.96
N ALA A 40 3.56 -19.24 -14.09
CA ALA A 40 4.03 -18.39 -15.18
C ALA A 40 5.56 -18.27 -15.21
N SER A 41 6.16 -18.02 -14.05
CA SER A 41 7.61 -17.93 -13.88
C SER A 41 8.34 -19.25 -14.15
N ARG A 42 7.68 -20.39 -13.92
CA ARG A 42 8.29 -21.71 -14.15
C ARG A 42 8.14 -22.22 -15.57
N ARG A 43 7.12 -21.76 -16.32
CA ARG A 43 6.72 -22.38 -17.59
C ARG A 43 6.91 -21.48 -18.81
N TRP A 44 6.70 -20.17 -18.67
CA TRP A 44 6.51 -19.31 -19.84
C TRP A 44 7.39 -18.06 -19.83
N PHE A 45 7.65 -17.46 -18.67
CA PHE A 45 8.28 -16.15 -18.59
C PHE A 45 9.43 -16.12 -17.60
N SER A 46 10.47 -15.35 -17.92
CA SER A 46 11.53 -15.06 -16.96
C SER A 46 11.00 -14.13 -15.85
N PRO A 47 11.63 -14.14 -14.65
CA PRO A 47 11.31 -13.20 -13.58
C PRO A 47 11.34 -11.72 -14.00
N GLU A 48 12.29 -11.35 -14.87
CA GLU A 48 12.45 -10.00 -15.39
C GLU A 48 11.30 -9.63 -16.31
N ALA A 49 10.88 -10.54 -17.20
CA ALA A 49 9.74 -10.31 -18.08
C ALA A 49 8.43 -10.14 -17.30
N ILE A 50 8.21 -10.96 -16.26
CA ILE A 50 7.07 -10.81 -15.35
C ILE A 50 7.14 -9.47 -14.63
N SER A 51 8.29 -9.14 -14.04
CA SER A 51 8.47 -7.88 -13.31
C SER A 51 8.24 -6.67 -14.22
N LEU A 52 8.77 -6.67 -15.45
CA LEU A 52 8.57 -5.60 -16.41
C LEU A 52 7.09 -5.44 -16.80
N ALA A 53 6.39 -6.55 -17.05
CA ALA A 53 4.96 -6.52 -17.33
C ALA A 53 4.17 -5.95 -16.15
N VAL A 54 4.50 -6.35 -14.92
CA VAL A 54 3.83 -5.86 -13.71
C VAL A 54 4.12 -4.38 -13.49
N ILE A 55 5.37 -3.92 -13.67
CA ILE A 55 5.70 -2.49 -13.59
C ILE A 55 4.89 -1.69 -14.62
N ALA A 56 4.80 -2.16 -15.86
CA ALA A 56 4.10 -1.46 -16.92
C ALA A 56 2.58 -1.40 -16.70
N PHE A 57 1.95 -2.51 -16.30
CA PHE A 57 0.49 -2.62 -16.26
C PHE A 57 -0.10 -2.52 -14.86
N ALA A 58 0.50 -3.16 -13.87
CA ALA A 58 0.01 -3.06 -12.50
C ALA A 58 0.51 -1.75 -11.89
N SER A 59 1.82 -1.56 -11.77
CA SER A 59 2.40 -0.41 -11.05
C SER A 59 2.09 0.91 -11.76
N LEU A 60 2.54 1.12 -13.00
CA LEU A 60 2.26 2.36 -13.73
C LEU A 60 0.77 2.52 -14.08
N GLY A 61 0.09 1.41 -14.40
CA GLY A 61 -1.32 1.42 -14.79
C GLY A 61 -2.25 1.95 -13.70
N HIS A 62 -2.07 1.53 -12.44
CA HIS A 62 -2.95 1.98 -11.35
C HIS A 62 -2.68 3.45 -10.91
N HIS A 63 -1.52 4.02 -11.25
CA HIS A 63 -1.24 5.44 -10.98
C HIS A 63 -2.09 6.38 -11.85
N LEU A 64 -2.37 6.00 -13.11
CA LEU A 64 -3.09 6.86 -14.05
C LEU A 64 -4.49 7.24 -13.55
N PRO A 65 -5.36 6.30 -13.12
CA PRO A 65 -6.64 6.66 -12.50
C PRO A 65 -6.47 7.57 -11.28
N GLY A 66 -5.42 7.36 -10.48
CA GLY A 66 -5.09 8.24 -9.35
C GLY A 66 -4.80 9.68 -9.78
N PHE A 67 -4.02 9.88 -10.84
CA PHE A 67 -3.78 11.20 -11.41
C PHE A 67 -5.03 11.81 -12.02
N LEU A 68 -5.82 11.05 -12.77
CA LEU A 68 -7.08 11.51 -13.33
C LEU A 68 -8.05 11.96 -12.22
N ARG A 69 -8.09 11.27 -11.10
CA ARG A 69 -8.88 11.68 -9.95
C ARG A 69 -8.36 12.96 -9.31
N ALA A 70 -7.07 13.00 -8.97
CA ALA A 70 -6.44 14.12 -8.26
C ALA A 70 -6.44 15.42 -9.08
N TYR A 71 -6.20 15.32 -10.39
CA TYR A 71 -6.14 16.44 -11.34
C TYR A 71 -7.37 16.53 -12.25
N GLY A 72 -8.41 15.73 -12.07
CA GLY A 72 -9.67 15.83 -12.81
C GLY A 72 -10.76 16.46 -11.95
N GLU A 73 -10.89 16.03 -10.70
CA GLU A 73 -11.93 16.52 -9.81
C GLU A 73 -11.67 17.95 -9.33
N ARG A 74 -12.60 18.86 -9.61
CA ARG A 74 -12.50 20.27 -9.22
C ARG A 74 -12.37 20.43 -7.70
N ASP A 75 -13.15 19.69 -6.92
CA ASP A 75 -13.16 19.82 -5.45
C ASP A 75 -11.82 19.42 -4.83
N LEU A 76 -11.24 18.30 -5.27
CA LEU A 76 -9.91 17.85 -4.83
C LEU A 76 -8.83 18.84 -5.27
N ARG A 77 -8.86 19.26 -6.53
CA ARG A 77 -7.89 20.21 -7.07
C ARG A 77 -7.89 21.54 -6.32
N GLN A 78 -9.07 22.09 -6.01
CA GLN A 78 -9.19 23.33 -5.26
C GLN A 78 -8.71 23.17 -3.83
N ARG A 79 -9.13 22.08 -3.15
CA ARG A 79 -8.76 21.81 -1.76
C ARG A 79 -7.25 21.58 -1.58
N TYR A 80 -6.61 20.92 -2.53
CA TYR A 80 -5.20 20.52 -2.44
C TYR A 80 -4.29 21.18 -3.49
N ARG A 81 -4.69 22.34 -4.03
CA ARG A 81 -4.05 23.03 -5.17
C ARG A 81 -2.53 23.09 -5.09
N TRP A 82 -2.00 23.50 -3.94
CA TRP A 82 -0.56 23.70 -3.75
C TRP A 82 0.19 22.38 -3.64
N ARG A 83 -0.43 21.36 -3.04
CA ARG A 83 0.17 20.02 -2.98
C ARG A 83 0.27 19.43 -4.38
N LEU A 84 -0.79 19.57 -5.18
CA LEU A 84 -0.84 19.06 -6.55
C LEU A 84 0.08 19.85 -7.49
N LEU A 85 0.30 21.14 -7.26
CA LEU A 85 1.24 21.92 -8.07
C LEU A 85 2.69 21.67 -7.68
N LEU A 86 2.99 21.63 -6.38
CA LEU A 86 4.37 21.58 -5.87
C LEU A 86 4.92 20.17 -5.76
N ALA A 87 4.10 19.13 -5.57
CA ALA A 87 4.59 17.76 -5.43
C ALA A 87 5.35 17.27 -6.68
N PRO A 88 4.86 17.45 -7.93
CA PRO A 88 5.62 17.06 -9.12
C PRO A 88 6.97 17.79 -9.23
N LEU A 89 7.00 19.08 -8.91
CA LEU A 89 8.24 19.87 -8.90
C LEU A 89 9.21 19.40 -7.81
N GLY A 90 8.68 19.08 -6.63
CA GLY A 90 9.47 18.52 -5.52
C GLY A 90 10.05 17.16 -5.86
N PHE A 91 9.28 16.27 -6.50
CA PHE A 91 9.78 14.97 -6.96
C PHE A 91 10.83 15.13 -8.06
N ALA A 92 10.61 16.02 -9.03
CA ALA A 92 11.61 16.31 -10.05
C ALA A 92 12.92 16.84 -9.44
N ALA A 93 12.82 17.78 -8.50
CA ALA A 93 13.98 18.31 -7.77
C ALA A 93 14.71 17.23 -6.96
N LEU A 94 13.96 16.35 -6.29
CA LEU A 94 14.51 15.22 -5.55
C LEU A 94 15.25 14.26 -6.48
N THR A 95 14.64 13.84 -7.59
CA THR A 95 15.29 12.98 -8.59
C THR A 95 16.56 13.62 -9.16
N LEU A 96 16.51 14.91 -9.49
CA LEU A 96 17.68 15.66 -9.98
C LEU A 96 18.78 15.81 -8.93
N SER A 97 18.47 15.75 -7.63
CA SER A 97 19.49 15.76 -6.57
C SER A 97 20.27 14.43 -6.49
N PHE A 98 19.66 13.32 -6.92
CA PHE A 98 20.32 12.01 -6.98
C PHE A 98 20.97 11.72 -8.34
N SER A 99 20.46 12.31 -9.44
CA SER A 99 21.09 12.27 -10.76
C SER A 99 21.28 13.68 -11.33
N PRO A 100 22.15 14.50 -10.70
CA PRO A 100 22.42 15.87 -11.13
C PRO A 100 23.19 15.87 -12.47
N PRO A 101 22.99 16.89 -13.33
CA PRO A 101 23.88 17.11 -14.46
C PRO A 101 25.34 17.21 -14.00
N ALA A 102 26.27 16.60 -14.75
CA ALA A 102 27.68 16.51 -14.34
C ALA A 102 28.32 17.86 -13.95
N ARG A 103 27.95 18.94 -14.65
CA ARG A 103 28.41 20.32 -14.34
C ARG A 103 27.94 20.79 -12.97
N LEU A 104 26.70 20.49 -12.60
CA LEU A 104 26.13 20.87 -11.31
C LEU A 104 26.76 20.03 -10.19
N ALA A 105 26.92 18.72 -10.41
CA ALA A 105 27.58 17.84 -9.45
C ALA A 105 29.01 18.31 -9.14
N ALA A 106 29.79 18.65 -10.17
CA ALA A 106 31.15 19.17 -10.02
C ALA A 106 31.18 20.52 -9.28
N ALA A 107 30.28 21.45 -9.62
CA ALA A 107 30.21 22.76 -8.96
C ALA A 107 29.81 22.65 -7.47
N MET A 108 28.97 21.68 -7.11
CA MET A 108 28.48 21.46 -5.76
C MET A 108 29.35 20.49 -4.94
N GLY A 109 30.38 19.89 -5.53
CA GLY A 109 31.23 18.89 -4.88
C GLY A 109 30.49 17.58 -4.53
N TRP A 110 29.44 17.24 -5.27
CA TRP A 110 28.66 16.01 -5.01
C TRP A 110 29.36 14.80 -5.60
N GLY A 111 29.64 13.81 -4.75
CA GLY A 111 30.35 12.58 -5.11
C GLY A 111 29.47 11.43 -5.62
N TRP A 112 28.15 11.62 -5.69
CA TRP A 112 27.19 10.63 -6.18
C TRP A 112 26.56 11.07 -7.50
N SER A 113 26.35 10.12 -8.42
CA SER A 113 25.75 10.38 -9.75
C SER A 113 24.70 9.35 -10.16
N HIS A 114 24.26 8.51 -9.24
CA HIS A 114 23.36 7.38 -9.49
C HIS A 114 22.10 7.43 -8.63
N LEU A 115 21.03 6.80 -9.14
CA LEU A 115 19.71 6.79 -8.50
C LEU A 115 19.61 5.82 -7.29
N HIS A 116 20.70 5.22 -6.84
CA HIS A 116 20.70 4.26 -5.72
C HIS A 116 20.14 4.84 -4.42
N GLY A 117 20.42 6.12 -4.14
CA GLY A 117 19.83 6.80 -2.98
C GLY A 117 18.31 6.99 -3.15
N LEU A 118 17.84 7.20 -4.38
CA LEU A 118 16.42 7.25 -4.69
C LEU A 118 15.78 5.86 -4.58
N GLU A 119 16.48 4.77 -4.92
CA GLU A 119 16.00 3.39 -4.72
C GLU A 119 15.72 3.11 -3.25
N LEU A 120 16.58 3.56 -2.32
CA LEU A 120 16.34 3.45 -0.87
C LEU A 120 15.08 4.20 -0.44
N ILE A 121 14.92 5.44 -0.92
CA ILE A 121 13.72 6.25 -0.62
C ILE A 121 12.47 5.55 -1.17
N LEU A 122 12.52 5.05 -2.40
CA LEU A 122 11.42 4.35 -3.04
C LEU A 122 11.06 3.04 -2.34
N LEU A 123 12.05 2.31 -1.81
CA LEU A 123 11.80 1.10 -1.02
C LEU A 123 11.02 1.43 0.26
N VAL A 124 11.47 2.45 1.01
CA VAL A 124 10.77 2.90 2.23
C VAL A 124 9.38 3.41 1.89
N TRP A 125 9.27 4.21 0.82
CA TRP A 125 8.00 4.73 0.34
C TRP A 125 7.04 3.61 -0.08
N GLY A 126 7.50 2.61 -0.85
CA GLY A 126 6.68 1.49 -1.31
C GLY A 126 6.14 0.66 -0.15
N ALA A 127 6.98 0.36 0.85
CA ALA A 127 6.55 -0.31 2.07
C ALA A 127 5.52 0.51 2.85
N TRP A 128 5.78 1.80 3.05
CA TRP A 128 4.83 2.72 3.69
C TRP A 128 3.52 2.82 2.92
N HIS A 129 3.58 2.88 1.60
CA HIS A 129 2.42 2.99 0.72
C HIS A 129 1.52 1.75 0.82
N GLY A 130 2.11 0.55 0.73
CA GLY A 130 1.38 -0.71 0.90
C GLY A 130 0.75 -0.85 2.29
N LEU A 131 1.49 -0.46 3.34
CA LEU A 131 1.01 -0.39 4.72
C LEU A 131 -0.19 0.54 4.83
N MET A 132 -0.08 1.78 4.34
CA MET A 132 -1.12 2.78 4.44
C MET A 132 -2.37 2.40 3.64
N GLN A 133 -2.21 1.69 2.54
CA GLN A 133 -3.33 1.12 1.80
C GLN A 133 -4.07 0.07 2.63
N THR A 134 -3.36 -0.89 3.23
CA THR A 134 -3.96 -1.93 4.07
C THR A 134 -4.68 -1.32 5.28
N TYR A 135 -4.01 -0.40 5.96
CA TYR A 135 -4.61 0.36 7.06
C TYR A 135 -5.87 1.13 6.62
N GLY A 136 -5.81 1.82 5.47
CA GLY A 136 -6.94 2.54 4.89
C GLY A 136 -8.15 1.63 4.67
N PHE A 137 -7.95 0.43 4.12
CA PHE A 137 -9.01 -0.57 3.96
C PHE A 137 -9.60 -1.03 5.28
N MET A 138 -8.77 -1.31 6.29
CA MET A 138 -9.24 -1.68 7.64
C MET A 138 -10.14 -0.57 8.21
N ARG A 139 -9.76 0.70 8.04
CA ARG A 139 -10.59 1.85 8.46
C ARG A 139 -11.89 1.95 7.69
N ILE A 140 -11.92 1.65 6.39
CA ILE A 140 -13.17 1.62 5.63
C ILE A 140 -14.09 0.53 6.19
N TYR A 141 -13.59 -0.66 6.53
CA TYR A 141 -14.42 -1.70 7.14
C TYR A 141 -15.04 -1.26 8.48
N ASP A 142 -14.26 -0.60 9.34
CA ASP A 142 -14.78 -0.03 10.60
C ASP A 142 -15.86 1.04 10.34
N LEU A 143 -15.59 2.00 9.46
CA LEU A 143 -16.52 3.08 9.14
C LEU A 143 -17.82 2.56 8.51
N ARG A 144 -17.77 1.48 7.72
CA ARG A 144 -18.97 0.86 7.13
C ARG A 144 -19.87 0.23 8.19
N ARG A 145 -19.31 -0.17 9.33
CA ARG A 145 -20.04 -0.63 10.52
C ARG A 145 -20.45 0.49 11.47
N GLY A 146 -20.14 1.75 11.13
CA GLY A 146 -20.39 2.90 12.01
C GLY A 146 -19.37 3.05 13.14
N GLU A 147 -18.24 2.36 13.06
CA GLU A 147 -17.19 2.40 14.07
C GLU A 147 -16.13 3.45 13.73
N ASN A 148 -15.83 4.35 14.67
CA ASN A 148 -14.77 5.36 14.50
C ASN A 148 -14.00 5.61 15.81
N ASN A 149 -13.57 4.53 16.46
CA ASN A 149 -12.77 4.65 17.68
C ASN A 149 -11.29 4.92 17.34
N LEU A 150 -10.67 5.90 18.04
CA LEU A 150 -9.28 6.28 17.83
C LEU A 150 -8.28 5.21 18.28
N VAL A 151 -8.54 4.53 19.40
CA VAL A 151 -7.65 3.49 19.92
C VAL A 151 -7.59 2.31 18.94
N ASP A 152 -8.74 1.93 18.39
CA ASP A 152 -8.81 0.88 17.37
C ASP A 152 -8.06 1.30 16.09
N ALA A 153 -8.15 2.57 15.69
CA ALA A 153 -7.41 3.10 14.55
C ALA A 153 -5.88 3.04 14.76
N TRP A 154 -5.41 3.48 15.94
CA TRP A 154 -3.98 3.42 16.29
C TRP A 154 -3.47 1.98 16.35
N LEU A 155 -4.25 1.06 16.91
CA LEU A 155 -3.88 -0.36 16.95
C LEU A 155 -3.88 -1.01 15.56
N ASP A 156 -4.83 -0.68 14.68
CA ASP A 156 -4.86 -1.14 13.29
C ASP A 156 -3.62 -0.63 12.53
N GLN A 157 -3.24 0.63 12.70
CA GLN A 157 -2.05 1.20 12.06
C GLN A 157 -0.74 0.60 12.60
N ALA A 158 -0.64 0.45 13.92
CA ALA A 158 0.51 -0.18 14.57
C ALA A 158 0.67 -1.64 14.11
N LEU A 159 -0.43 -2.38 14.00
CA LEU A 159 -0.43 -3.75 13.50
C LEU A 159 0.11 -3.80 12.05
N CYS A 160 -0.41 -2.95 11.16
CA CYS A 160 0.09 -2.86 9.78
C CYS A 160 1.59 -2.50 9.76
N ALA A 161 2.02 -1.53 10.56
CA ALA A 161 3.42 -1.13 10.65
C ALA A 161 4.33 -2.29 11.10
N CYS A 162 3.98 -2.97 12.18
CA CYS A 162 4.77 -4.10 12.66
C CYS A 162 4.80 -5.25 11.65
N LEU A 163 3.68 -5.57 10.98
CA LEU A 163 3.63 -6.62 9.95
C LEU A 163 4.58 -6.32 8.79
N PHE A 164 4.55 -5.10 8.25
CA PHE A 164 5.39 -4.70 7.11
C PHE A 164 6.86 -4.54 7.48
N ILE A 165 7.17 -3.85 8.59
CA ILE A 165 8.54 -3.61 9.03
C ILE A 165 9.22 -4.94 9.37
N ALA A 166 8.54 -5.81 10.13
CA ALA A 166 9.10 -7.12 10.46
C ALA A 166 9.34 -7.96 9.19
N ALA A 167 8.43 -7.94 8.21
CA ALA A 167 8.61 -8.66 6.94
C ALA A 167 9.84 -8.20 6.13
N ILE A 168 10.27 -6.95 6.30
CA ILE A 168 11.47 -6.42 5.64
C ILE A 168 12.70 -6.87 6.42
N VAL A 169 12.73 -6.63 7.73
CA VAL A 169 13.89 -6.90 8.60
C VAL A 169 14.22 -8.39 8.71
N TRP A 170 13.19 -9.25 8.62
CA TRP A 170 13.33 -10.71 8.65
C TRP A 170 13.52 -11.35 7.26
N SER A 171 13.61 -10.56 6.19
CA SER A 171 13.91 -11.05 4.85
C SER A 171 15.37 -10.78 4.50
N ASP A 172 16.16 -11.85 4.38
CA ASP A 172 17.58 -11.73 4.01
C ASP A 172 17.75 -11.06 2.63
N SER A 173 16.87 -11.38 1.67
CA SER A 173 16.92 -10.81 0.32
C SER A 173 16.64 -9.30 0.32
N ARG A 174 15.66 -8.83 1.10
CA ARG A 174 15.35 -7.40 1.23
C ARG A 174 16.44 -6.67 2.00
N MET A 175 16.95 -7.24 3.10
CA MET A 175 18.04 -6.63 3.86
C MET A 175 19.34 -6.57 3.06
N PHE A 176 19.63 -7.59 2.24
CA PHE A 176 20.74 -7.54 1.29
C PHE A 176 20.54 -6.43 0.26
N GLY A 177 19.34 -6.29 -0.31
CA GLY A 177 19.01 -5.19 -1.23
C GLY A 177 19.20 -3.81 -0.60
N ILE A 178 18.76 -3.64 0.65
CA ILE A 178 18.97 -2.41 1.43
C ILE A 178 20.47 -2.15 1.62
N ALA A 179 21.23 -3.13 2.09
CA ALA A 179 22.67 -2.99 2.31
C ALA A 179 23.41 -2.65 1.02
N ASN A 180 23.05 -3.28 -0.10
CA ASN A 180 23.62 -3.00 -1.41
C ASN A 180 23.33 -1.56 -1.86
N ALA A 181 22.07 -1.12 -1.74
CA ALA A 181 21.71 0.26 -2.11
C ALA A 181 22.34 1.30 -1.17
N MET A 182 22.52 1.00 0.11
CA MET A 182 23.28 1.83 1.06
C MET A 182 24.74 1.94 0.62
N TRP A 183 25.41 0.81 0.35
CA TRP A 183 26.78 0.76 -0.11
C TRP A 183 26.99 1.56 -1.41
N GLN A 184 26.12 1.34 -2.40
CA GLN A 184 26.15 2.06 -3.68
C GLN A 184 25.85 3.56 -3.55
N SER A 185 25.20 3.97 -2.45
CA SER A 185 24.95 5.37 -2.10
C SER A 185 26.04 5.98 -1.22
N GLY A 186 27.12 5.25 -0.93
CA GLY A 186 28.20 5.71 -0.03
C GLY A 186 27.80 5.76 1.44
N LEU A 187 26.72 5.10 1.84
CA LEU A 187 26.25 5.02 3.22
C LEU A 187 26.93 3.85 3.95
N PRO A 188 27.14 3.96 5.27
CA PRO A 188 27.66 2.85 6.07
C PRO A 188 26.67 1.69 6.09
N ILE A 189 27.14 0.47 5.83
CA ILE A 189 26.35 -0.75 5.95
C ILE A 189 26.23 -1.17 7.41
N PHE A 190 25.11 -1.77 7.78
CA PHE A 190 24.92 -2.36 9.11
C PHE A 190 25.68 -3.69 9.24
N ASP A 191 26.18 -3.98 10.43
CA ASP A 191 26.82 -5.26 10.75
C ASP A 191 25.80 -6.32 11.19
N SER A 192 26.28 -7.56 11.40
CA SER A 192 25.42 -8.68 11.81
C SER A 192 24.77 -8.45 13.17
N ALA A 193 25.49 -7.83 14.12
CA ALA A 193 24.98 -7.52 15.45
C ALA A 193 23.83 -6.50 15.38
N THR A 194 23.98 -5.45 14.57
CA THR A 194 22.92 -4.46 14.36
C THR A 194 21.68 -5.11 13.74
N LEU A 195 21.85 -5.97 12.72
CA LEU A 195 20.73 -6.68 12.11
C LEU A 195 20.02 -7.60 13.11
N GLU A 196 20.75 -8.32 13.94
CA GLU A 196 20.19 -9.19 14.97
C GLU A 196 19.38 -8.39 16.01
N ILE A 197 19.92 -7.26 16.48
CA ILE A 197 19.21 -6.36 17.40
C ILE A 197 17.93 -5.84 16.75
N LEU A 198 17.98 -5.40 15.49
CA LEU A 198 16.79 -4.93 14.76
C LEU A 198 15.73 -6.03 14.63
N ARG A 199 16.13 -7.29 14.40
CA ARG A 199 15.21 -8.44 14.35
C ARG A 199 14.51 -8.67 15.68
N TRP A 200 15.24 -8.61 16.80
CA TRP A 200 14.66 -8.74 18.13
C TRP A 200 13.73 -7.58 18.48
N ILE A 201 14.10 -6.33 18.16
CA ILE A 201 13.25 -5.16 18.37
C ILE A 201 11.94 -5.29 17.58
N THR A 202 12.03 -5.63 16.29
CA THR A 202 10.84 -5.76 15.44
C THR A 202 9.96 -6.95 15.85
N ALA A 203 10.55 -8.06 16.29
CA ALA A 203 9.80 -9.19 16.85
C ALA A 203 9.08 -8.82 18.15
N ALA A 204 9.79 -8.18 19.09
CA ALA A 204 9.20 -7.73 20.35
C ALA A 204 8.05 -6.73 20.11
N ALA A 205 8.22 -5.79 19.18
CA ALA A 205 7.19 -4.84 18.80
C ALA A 205 5.96 -5.54 18.18
N LEU A 206 6.18 -6.46 17.23
CA LEU A 206 5.09 -7.21 16.60
C LEU A 206 4.31 -8.05 17.61
N ILE A 207 5.00 -8.77 18.49
CA ILE A 207 4.36 -9.56 19.57
C ILE A 207 3.57 -8.64 20.50
N SER A 208 4.16 -7.53 20.95
CA SER A 208 3.50 -6.59 21.86
C SER A 208 2.23 -6.00 21.25
N VAL A 209 2.29 -5.58 19.98
CA VAL A 209 1.13 -5.04 19.26
C VAL A 209 0.09 -6.13 19.02
N ALA A 210 0.49 -7.35 18.65
CA ALA A 210 -0.44 -8.46 18.47
C ALA A 210 -1.19 -8.83 19.77
N VAL A 211 -0.48 -8.86 20.91
CA VAL A 211 -1.08 -9.08 22.24
C VAL A 211 -2.04 -7.96 22.59
N ALA A 212 -1.63 -6.69 22.42
CA ALA A 212 -2.52 -5.55 22.67
C ALA A 212 -3.76 -5.57 21.77
N TYR A 213 -3.59 -5.93 20.49
CA TYR A 213 -4.69 -6.09 19.54
C TYR A 213 -5.65 -7.20 19.97
N GLY A 214 -5.13 -8.37 20.32
CA GLY A 214 -5.92 -9.52 20.80
C GLY A 214 -6.67 -9.22 22.10
N ALA A 215 -6.01 -8.56 23.06
CA ALA A 215 -6.64 -8.09 24.30
C ALA A 215 -7.76 -7.09 24.01
N ARG A 216 -7.54 -6.16 23.07
CA ARG A 216 -8.55 -5.20 22.64
C ARG A 216 -9.76 -5.88 21.99
N GLN A 217 -9.55 -6.81 21.06
CA GLN A 217 -10.64 -7.55 20.43
C GLN A 217 -11.42 -8.38 21.46
N THR A 218 -10.71 -9.04 22.39
CA THR A 218 -11.33 -9.81 23.49
C THR A 218 -12.18 -8.90 24.38
N SER A 219 -11.66 -7.72 24.76
CA SER A 219 -12.40 -6.74 25.55
C SER A 219 -13.67 -6.27 24.83
N ARG A 220 -13.60 -6.06 23.50
CA ARG A 220 -14.75 -5.68 22.69
C ARG A 220 -15.82 -6.77 22.66
N VAL A 221 -15.43 -8.02 22.41
CA VAL A 221 -16.35 -9.17 22.42
C VAL A 221 -17.02 -9.34 23.78
N ARG A 222 -16.26 -9.22 24.88
CA ARG A 222 -16.81 -9.28 26.25
C ARG A 222 -17.81 -8.16 26.55
N LYS A 223 -17.73 -7.04 25.84
CA LYS A 223 -18.69 -5.92 25.93
C LYS A 223 -19.88 -6.06 24.97
N GLY A 224 -20.02 -7.21 24.29
CA GLY A 224 -21.09 -7.46 23.32
C GLY A 224 -20.91 -6.73 21.99
N LEU A 225 -19.74 -6.14 21.72
CA LEU A 225 -19.46 -5.48 20.45
C LEU A 225 -19.09 -6.51 19.37
N PRO A 226 -19.57 -6.34 18.13
CA PRO A 226 -19.27 -7.27 17.05
C PRO A 226 -17.78 -7.19 16.67
N LEU A 227 -17.23 -8.35 16.31
CA LEU A 227 -15.86 -8.49 15.83
C LEU A 227 -15.83 -8.19 14.32
N ASN A 228 -14.88 -7.36 13.89
CA ASN A 228 -14.68 -7.03 12.48
C ASN A 228 -13.71 -8.04 11.85
N TRP A 229 -14.23 -9.23 11.54
CA TRP A 229 -13.40 -10.30 11.00
C TRP A 229 -12.86 -9.98 9.60
N GLN A 230 -13.54 -9.15 8.80
CA GLN A 230 -13.07 -8.74 7.47
C GLN A 230 -11.75 -7.99 7.55
N LYS A 231 -11.65 -7.00 8.45
CA LYS A 231 -10.40 -6.25 8.62
C LYS A 231 -9.27 -7.13 9.16
N MET A 232 -9.59 -8.07 10.05
CA MET A 232 -8.61 -9.00 10.61
C MET A 232 -8.12 -9.99 9.56
N LEU A 233 -9.02 -10.53 8.74
CA LEU A 233 -8.68 -11.40 7.62
C LEU A 233 -7.82 -10.66 6.59
N LEU A 234 -8.18 -9.40 6.26
CA LEU A 234 -7.38 -8.55 5.39
C LEU A 234 -5.96 -8.34 5.94
N ALA A 235 -5.83 -7.95 7.21
CA ALA A 235 -4.54 -7.71 7.83
C ALA A 235 -3.69 -8.99 7.88
N GLY A 236 -4.31 -10.12 8.27
CA GLY A 236 -3.66 -11.41 8.33
C GLY A 236 -3.17 -11.90 6.96
N LEU A 237 -4.02 -11.86 5.93
CA LEU A 237 -3.65 -12.28 4.57
C LEU A 237 -2.65 -11.34 3.92
N THR A 238 -2.80 -10.03 4.09
CA THR A 238 -1.83 -9.07 3.56
C THR A 238 -0.48 -9.23 4.24
N GLY A 239 -0.45 -9.39 5.57
CA GLY A 239 0.75 -9.66 6.33
C GLY A 239 1.43 -10.95 5.89
N TRP A 240 0.70 -12.07 5.86
CA TRP A 240 1.22 -13.35 5.37
C TRP A 240 1.76 -13.24 3.95
N PHE A 241 1.00 -12.62 3.04
CA PHE A 241 1.39 -12.52 1.64
C PHE A 241 2.62 -11.63 1.45
N TYR A 242 2.73 -10.53 2.19
CA TYR A 242 3.89 -9.65 2.14
C TYR A 242 5.17 -10.33 2.69
N TRP A 243 5.03 -11.17 3.73
CA TRP A 243 6.09 -12.06 4.22
C TRP A 243 6.45 -13.13 3.19
N PHE A 244 5.46 -13.78 2.58
CA PHE A 244 5.67 -14.79 1.53
C PHE A 244 6.48 -14.22 0.36
N CYS A 245 6.10 -13.03 -0.10
CA CYS A 245 6.80 -12.32 -1.18
C CYS A 245 8.25 -11.95 -0.82
N GLY A 246 8.54 -11.70 0.47
CA GLY A 246 9.87 -11.29 0.93
C GLY A 246 10.81 -12.43 1.32
N SER A 247 10.28 -13.50 1.90
CA SER A 247 11.08 -14.51 2.59
C SER A 247 10.95 -15.91 1.98
N LEU A 248 9.85 -16.21 1.28
CA LEU A 248 9.56 -17.55 0.76
C LEU A 248 9.61 -17.66 -0.78
N SER A 249 9.60 -16.52 -1.47
CA SER A 249 9.91 -16.45 -2.90
C SER A 249 11.41 -16.61 -3.11
N THR A 250 11.84 -17.57 -3.94
CA THR A 250 13.26 -17.78 -4.29
C THR A 250 13.83 -16.65 -5.15
N ASN A 251 13.00 -15.74 -5.67
CA ASN A 251 13.41 -14.60 -6.48
C ASN A 251 12.70 -13.32 -6.00
N LEU A 252 13.49 -12.30 -5.64
CA LEU A 252 12.98 -11.03 -5.13
C LEU A 252 12.06 -10.31 -6.15
N LEU A 253 12.38 -10.38 -7.45
CA LEU A 253 11.57 -9.76 -8.51
C LEU A 253 10.17 -10.36 -8.58
N ILE A 254 10.07 -11.69 -8.46
CA ILE A 254 8.78 -12.39 -8.42
C ILE A 254 7.99 -12.00 -7.18
N GLY A 255 8.65 -11.91 -6.02
CA GLY A 255 8.05 -11.45 -4.77
C GLY A 255 7.46 -10.05 -4.88
N VAL A 256 8.26 -9.09 -5.36
CA VAL A 256 7.81 -7.72 -5.60
C VAL A 256 6.65 -7.69 -6.60
N ALA A 257 6.78 -8.41 -7.72
CA ALA A 257 5.74 -8.46 -8.74
C ALA A 257 4.39 -8.98 -8.20
N MET A 258 4.41 -10.06 -7.42
CA MET A 258 3.21 -10.60 -6.78
C MET A 258 2.52 -9.58 -5.86
N PHE A 259 3.30 -8.86 -5.05
CA PHE A 259 2.74 -7.86 -4.15
C PHE A 259 2.21 -6.64 -4.90
N GLU A 260 2.91 -6.16 -5.93
CA GLU A 260 2.46 -5.05 -6.79
C GLU A 260 1.14 -5.39 -7.51
N ILE A 261 0.99 -6.63 -8.02
CA ILE A 261 -0.28 -7.09 -8.62
C ILE A 261 -1.41 -7.00 -7.59
N TYR A 262 -1.21 -7.54 -6.39
CA TYR A 262 -2.22 -7.49 -5.33
C TYR A 262 -2.58 -6.05 -4.96
N HIS A 263 -1.57 -5.22 -4.77
CA HIS A 263 -1.72 -3.82 -4.43
C HIS A 263 -2.53 -3.05 -5.50
N ALA A 264 -2.21 -3.24 -6.78
CA ALA A 264 -2.91 -2.62 -7.90
C ALA A 264 -4.36 -3.10 -8.00
N ILE A 265 -4.62 -4.41 -7.91
CA ILE A 265 -5.98 -4.96 -7.97
C ILE A 265 -6.88 -4.36 -6.88
N GLN A 266 -6.37 -4.25 -5.65
CA GLN A 266 -7.11 -3.63 -4.55
C GLN A 266 -7.48 -2.17 -4.88
N TYR A 267 -6.52 -1.40 -5.40
CA TYR A 267 -6.71 -0.01 -5.74
C TYR A 267 -7.72 0.17 -6.88
N ASP A 268 -7.51 -0.54 -7.99
CA ASP A 268 -8.36 -0.49 -9.18
C ASP A 268 -9.79 -0.92 -8.87
N ALA A 269 -9.98 -1.92 -8.01
CA ALA A 269 -11.30 -2.32 -7.57
C ALA A 269 -12.06 -1.16 -6.89
N ILE A 270 -11.39 -0.40 -6.02
CA ILE A 270 -12.01 0.76 -5.35
C ILE A 270 -12.27 1.91 -6.30
N VAL A 271 -11.31 2.22 -7.17
CA VAL A 271 -11.48 3.27 -8.18
C VAL A 271 -12.64 2.95 -9.10
N TRP A 272 -12.74 1.71 -9.58
CA TRP A 272 -13.86 1.25 -10.39
C TRP A 272 -15.22 1.50 -9.73
N ILE A 273 -15.36 1.15 -8.45
CA ILE A 273 -16.60 1.37 -7.70
C ILE A 273 -16.89 2.87 -7.55
N TYR A 274 -15.85 3.66 -7.30
CA TYR A 274 -15.97 5.10 -7.16
C TYR A 274 -16.46 5.73 -8.47
N ASP A 275 -15.82 5.40 -9.58
CA ASP A 275 -16.15 5.92 -10.90
C ASP A 275 -17.55 5.50 -11.34
N ARG A 276 -17.96 4.25 -11.07
CA ARG A 276 -19.35 3.82 -11.33
C ARG A 276 -20.38 4.65 -10.55
N ARG A 277 -20.07 5.01 -9.29
CA ARG A 277 -20.95 5.87 -8.48
C ARG A 277 -20.93 7.32 -8.94
N LEU A 278 -19.80 7.79 -9.46
CA LEU A 278 -19.70 9.13 -10.03
C LEU A 278 -20.51 9.21 -11.32
N LEU A 279 -20.38 8.22 -12.20
CA LEU A 279 -21.15 8.10 -13.44
C LEU A 279 -22.65 8.04 -13.16
N SER A 280 -23.09 7.23 -12.18
CA SER A 280 -24.52 7.14 -11.84
C SER A 280 -25.07 8.49 -11.39
N ARG A 281 -24.32 9.23 -10.54
CA ARG A 281 -24.71 10.58 -10.10
C ARG A 281 -24.71 11.60 -11.23
N ALA A 282 -23.77 11.47 -12.17
CA ALA A 282 -23.70 12.35 -13.35
C ALA A 282 -24.88 12.10 -14.28
N SER A 283 -25.22 10.83 -14.53
CA SER A 283 -26.41 10.41 -15.29
C SER A 283 -27.70 10.94 -14.64
N GLU A 284 -27.85 10.81 -13.32
CA GLU A 284 -28.98 11.37 -12.57
C GLU A 284 -29.10 12.90 -12.72
N ARG A 285 -27.97 13.61 -12.85
CA ARG A 285 -27.94 15.08 -13.02
C ARG A 285 -28.15 15.53 -14.47
N LEU A 286 -27.71 14.73 -15.44
CA LEU A 286 -27.73 15.08 -16.87
C LEU A 286 -28.95 14.49 -17.62
N GLY A 287 -29.73 13.61 -16.99
CA GLY A 287 -30.87 12.95 -17.62
C GLY A 287 -30.44 12.03 -18.79
N SER A 288 -31.33 11.84 -19.77
CA SER A 288 -31.08 11.00 -20.97
C SER A 288 -30.04 11.56 -21.95
N LEU A 289 -29.33 12.62 -21.60
CA LEU A 289 -28.23 13.20 -22.38
C LEU A 289 -26.85 12.72 -21.90
N GLY A 290 -26.79 11.96 -20.82
CA GLY A 290 -25.61 11.15 -20.49
C GLY A 290 -25.73 9.83 -21.22
N TRP A 291 -24.91 9.63 -22.25
CA TRP A 291 -24.83 8.42 -23.09
C TRP A 291 -25.00 7.12 -22.32
#